data_AF-A0A954YW44-F1
#
_entry.id   AF-A0A954YW44-F1
#
_cell.length_a   1.000
_cell.length_b   1.000
_cell.length_c   1.000
_cell.angle_alpha   90.00
_cell.angle_beta   90.00
_cell.angle_gamma   90.00
#
_symmetry.space_group_name_H-M   'P 1'
#
loop_
_entity.id
_entity.type
_entity.pdbx_description
1 polymer ?
#
loop_
_entity_poly.entity_id
_entity_poly.type
_entity_poly.pdbx_seq_one_letter_code
_entity_poly.pdbx_strand_id
1 'polypeptide(L)'
;QPTLNQILHDESKGGHDYFLQLTTDSPHWGGLSGATPSEARSWGKVKDAVLNNVVVYSCASLTLPLIAQYVLTRCKPRPQRRLYDRLGKIVGELRESAGANERLRKTYKDYYEFPPVE
;
A
#
# COMPACT_ATOMS: atom_id res chain seq x y z
N GLN A 1 5.90 0.00 -11.65
CA GLN A 1 5.13 -1.23 -11.35
C GLN A 1 3.73 -0.82 -10.95
N PRO A 2 2.68 -1.39 -11.57
CA PRO A 2 1.29 -1.02 -11.29
C PRO A 2 0.87 -1.47 -9.88
N THR A 3 -0.02 -0.70 -9.25
CA THR A 3 -0.60 -1.05 -7.94
C THR A 3 -1.70 -2.09 -8.10
N LEU A 4 -2.03 -2.80 -7.02
CA LEU A 4 -3.09 -3.82 -7.05
C LEU A 4 -4.42 -3.24 -7.55
N ASN A 5 -4.80 -2.05 -7.10
CA ASN A 5 -6.04 -1.40 -7.52
C ASN A 5 -6.03 -1.04 -9.02
N GLN A 6 -4.86 -0.70 -9.58
CA GLN A 6 -4.71 -0.47 -11.02
C GLN A 6 -4.88 -1.77 -11.82
N ILE A 7 -4.34 -2.88 -11.33
CA ILE A 7 -4.49 -4.21 -11.95
C ILE A 7 -5.95 -4.68 -11.86
N LEU A 8 -6.59 -4.48 -10.70
CA LEU A 8 -7.97 -4.91 -10.46
C LEU A 8 -9.02 -3.95 -11.02
N HIS A 9 -8.60 -2.86 -11.69
CA HIS A 9 -9.49 -1.79 -12.15
C HIS A 9 -10.43 -1.25 -11.06
N ASP A 10 -9.95 -1.22 -9.82
CA ASP A 10 -10.71 -0.74 -8.66
C ASP A 10 -10.68 0.79 -8.61
N GLU A 11 -11.86 1.40 -8.62
CA GLU A 11 -12.06 2.85 -8.62
C GLU A 11 -11.98 3.50 -7.23
N SER A 12 -11.81 2.71 -6.16
CA SER A 12 -11.76 3.15 -4.77
C SER A 12 -10.63 4.12 -4.40
N LYS A 13 -9.81 4.55 -5.38
CA LYS A 13 -8.61 5.41 -5.21
C LYS A 13 -7.68 4.83 -4.15
N GLY A 14 -6.88 3.83 -4.58
CA GLY A 14 -5.85 3.21 -3.76
C GLY A 14 -4.73 4.15 -3.33
N GLY A 15 -3.74 3.59 -2.62
CA GLY A 15 -2.57 4.31 -2.13
C GLY A 15 -2.55 4.46 -0.61
N HIS A 16 -1.36 4.59 -0.03
CA HIS A 16 -1.17 4.71 1.41
C HIS A 16 -1.49 6.13 1.92
N ASP A 17 -2.07 6.21 3.13
CA ASP A 17 -2.39 7.47 3.81
C ASP A 17 -1.20 8.08 4.59
N TYR A 18 -0.18 7.26 4.87
CA TYR A 18 1.03 7.64 5.60
C TYR A 18 2.26 7.10 4.87
N PHE A 19 3.33 7.88 4.82
CA PHE A 19 4.60 7.48 4.23
C PHE A 19 5.76 7.83 5.17
N LEU A 20 6.49 6.81 5.64
CA LEU A 20 7.70 6.99 6.42
C LEU A 20 8.83 6.20 5.76
N GLN A 21 9.83 6.90 5.23
CA GLN A 21 10.98 6.29 4.59
C GLN A 21 12.24 6.59 5.39
N LEU A 22 12.94 5.52 5.79
CA LEU A 22 14.25 5.57 6.44
C LEU A 22 15.25 5.06 5.41
N THR A 23 16.05 5.95 4.82
CA THR A 23 16.93 5.60 3.70
C THR A 23 18.29 6.27 3.82
N THR A 24 19.34 5.59 3.38
CA THR A 24 20.66 6.21 3.18
C THR A 24 20.85 6.68 1.74
N ASP A 25 19.92 6.32 0.85
CA ASP A 25 19.99 6.68 -0.56
C ASP A 25 19.46 8.10 -0.79
N SER A 26 20.01 8.78 -1.78
CA SER A 26 19.66 10.15 -2.10
C SER A 26 18.84 10.23 -3.39
N PRO A 27 17.87 11.15 -3.50
CA PRO A 27 17.00 11.24 -4.68
C PRO A 27 17.74 11.48 -6.00
N HIS A 28 18.92 12.12 -5.96
CA HIS A 28 19.66 12.48 -7.16
C HIS A 28 20.20 11.28 -7.95
N TRP A 29 20.32 10.11 -7.33
CA TRP A 29 20.73 8.89 -8.02
C TRP A 29 19.62 8.26 -8.88
N GLY A 30 18.37 8.71 -8.72
CA GLY A 30 17.22 8.16 -9.45
C GLY A 30 16.92 6.69 -9.14
N GLY A 31 17.46 6.17 -8.04
CA GLY A 31 17.20 4.83 -7.56
C GLY A 31 15.84 4.72 -6.85
N LEU A 32 15.22 3.54 -6.93
CA LEU A 32 13.95 3.28 -6.25
C LEU A 32 14.05 3.42 -4.71
N SER A 33 15.25 3.20 -4.15
CA SER A 33 15.52 3.30 -2.71
C SER A 33 15.60 4.74 -2.20
N GLY A 34 15.89 5.70 -3.09
CA GLY A 34 15.90 7.14 -2.84
C GLY A 34 14.68 7.88 -3.38
N ALA A 35 13.69 7.16 -3.92
CA ALA A 35 12.49 7.75 -4.54
C ALA A 35 11.75 8.66 -3.56
N THR A 36 11.34 9.83 -4.04
CA THR A 36 10.69 10.84 -3.20
C THR A 36 9.19 10.55 -2.98
N PRO A 37 8.54 11.12 -1.94
CA PRO A 37 7.09 11.02 -1.78
C PRO A 37 6.31 11.54 -3.00
N SER A 38 6.83 12.58 -3.65
CA SER A 38 6.25 13.13 -4.89
C SER A 38 6.30 12.14 -6.05
N GLU A 39 7.40 11.40 -6.16
CA GLU A 39 7.51 10.31 -7.13
C GLU A 39 6.56 9.16 -6.77
N ALA A 40 6.47 8.74 -5.50
CA ALA A 40 5.53 7.71 -5.10
C ALA A 40 4.05 8.09 -5.37
N ARG A 41 3.72 9.38 -5.26
CA ARG A 41 2.39 9.93 -5.59
C ARG A 41 2.09 9.85 -7.09
N SER A 42 3.06 10.13 -7.97
CA SER A 42 2.81 10.09 -9.43
C SER A 42 2.41 8.70 -9.92
N TRP A 43 2.87 7.65 -9.22
CA TRP A 43 2.48 6.26 -9.47
C TRP A 43 1.18 5.83 -8.77
N GLY A 44 0.59 6.68 -7.93
CA GLY A 44 -0.59 6.36 -7.14
C GLY A 44 -0.33 5.42 -5.95
N LYS A 45 0.93 5.32 -5.48
CA LYS A 45 1.30 4.49 -4.31
C LYS A 45 0.99 5.19 -2.98
N VAL A 46 1.02 6.52 -2.97
CA VAL A 46 0.68 7.36 -1.81
C VAL A 46 -0.36 8.36 -2.25
N LYS A 47 -1.38 8.60 -1.41
CA LYS A 47 -2.51 9.48 -1.77
C LYS A 47 -2.11 10.95 -1.83
N ASP A 48 -1.31 11.40 -0.87
CA ASP A 48 -0.76 12.75 -0.79
C ASP A 48 0.78 12.68 -0.77
N ALA A 49 1.49 13.73 -1.18
CA ALA A 49 2.97 13.83 -1.11
C ALA A 49 3.45 14.83 -0.04
N VAL A 50 2.56 15.62 0.54
CA VAL A 50 2.83 16.66 1.54
C VAL A 50 2.31 16.25 2.91
N LEU A 51 1.06 15.80 3.00
CA LEU A 51 0.47 15.40 4.27
C LEU A 51 0.94 14.00 4.67
N ASN A 52 1.29 13.84 5.96
CA ASN A 52 1.63 12.55 6.58
C ASN A 52 2.84 11.81 5.95
N ASN A 53 3.76 12.55 5.34
CA ASN A 53 4.93 11.98 4.67
C ASN A 53 6.22 12.51 5.26
N VAL A 54 7.13 11.61 5.62
CA VAL A 54 8.43 11.94 6.20
C VAL A 54 9.50 11.05 5.58
N VAL A 55 10.60 11.66 5.15
CA VAL A 55 11.81 10.96 4.70
C VAL A 55 12.96 11.32 5.64
N VAL A 56 13.62 10.30 6.17
CA VAL A 56 14.79 10.44 7.04
C VAL A 56 16.00 9.89 6.31
N TYR A 57 16.94 10.77 5.98
CA TYR A 57 18.21 10.41 5.33
C TYR A 57 19.23 9.93 6.37
N SER A 58 19.12 8.67 6.79
CA SER A 58 20.02 8.05 7.77
C SER A 58 19.88 6.52 7.74
N CYS A 59 20.82 5.82 8.39
CA CYS A 59 20.78 4.37 8.48
C CYS A 59 19.59 3.89 9.32
N ALA A 60 18.90 2.84 8.85
CA ALA A 60 17.77 2.25 9.55
C ALA A 60 18.16 1.68 10.94
N SER A 61 19.41 1.23 11.11
CA SER A 61 19.91 0.72 12.40
C SER A 61 19.96 1.80 13.49
N LEU A 62 20.05 3.08 13.13
CA LEU A 62 20.02 4.21 14.06
C LEU A 62 18.60 4.72 14.28
N THR A 63 17.85 4.89 13.19
CA THR A 63 16.56 5.56 13.22
C THR A 63 15.43 4.67 13.72
N LEU A 64 15.41 3.39 13.34
CA LEU A 64 14.34 2.47 13.70
C LEU A 64 14.25 2.21 15.22
N PRO A 65 15.36 1.97 15.96
CA PRO A 65 15.26 1.76 17.41
C PRO A 65 14.73 2.97 18.18
N LEU A 66 15.09 4.19 17.76
CA LEU A 66 14.62 5.43 18.39
C LEU A 66 13.09 5.59 18.22
N ILE A 67 12.60 5.37 17.01
CA ILE A 67 11.17 5.43 16.71
C ILE A 67 10.43 4.32 17.47
N ALA A 68 10.96 3.09 17.46
CA ALA A 68 10.36 1.97 18.17
C ALA A 68 10.26 2.23 19.67
N GLN A 69 11.34 2.71 20.30
CA GLN A 69 11.35 3.03 21.73
C GLN A 69 10.31 4.10 22.08
N TYR A 70 10.20 5.17 21.27
CA TYR A 70 9.20 6.21 21.45
C TYR A 70 7.78 5.64 21.39
N VAL A 71 7.48 4.86 20.34
CA VAL A 71 6.15 4.25 20.15
C VAL A 71 5.81 3.31 21.31
N LEU A 72 6.73 2.45 21.73
CA LEU A 72 6.52 1.51 22.84
C LEU A 72 6.28 2.23 24.16
N THR A 73 6.92 3.37 24.40
CA THR A 73 6.78 4.12 25.66
C THR A 73 5.53 5.01 25.68
N ARG A 74 5.15 5.58 24.52
CA ARG A 74 4.07 6.60 24.45
C ARG A 74 2.74 6.07 23.96
N CYS A 75 2.70 4.97 23.22
CA CYS A 75 1.47 4.44 22.64
C CYS A 75 0.93 3.26 23.45
N LYS A 76 -0.40 3.17 23.55
CA LYS A 76 -1.05 1.98 24.12
C LYS A 76 -0.81 0.76 23.22
N PRO A 77 -0.64 -0.45 23.78
CA PRO A 77 -0.57 -1.68 23.00
C PRO A 77 -1.77 -1.81 22.05
N ARG A 78 -1.52 -2.19 20.80
CA ARG A 78 -2.59 -2.42 19.82
C ARG A 78 -3.12 -3.85 19.97
N PRO A 79 -4.45 -4.06 19.96
CA PRO A 79 -5.01 -5.41 19.96
C PRO A 79 -4.62 -6.15 18.69
N GLN A 80 -4.33 -7.44 18.81
CA GLN A 80 -3.97 -8.27 17.66
C GLN A 80 -5.17 -8.39 16.72
N ARG A 81 -4.97 -8.01 15.45
CA ARG A 81 -6.04 -8.02 14.44
C ARG A 81 -6.42 -9.43 13.94
N ARG A 82 -5.59 -10.45 14.21
CA ARG A 82 -5.79 -11.85 13.77
C ARG A 82 -6.28 -11.94 12.31
N LEU A 83 -5.50 -11.37 11.39
CA LEU A 83 -5.92 -11.22 9.99
C LEU A 83 -6.06 -12.57 9.27
N TYR A 84 -5.27 -13.58 9.64
CA TYR A 84 -5.36 -14.92 9.07
C TYR A 84 -6.72 -15.58 9.31
N ASP A 85 -7.26 -15.46 10.53
CA ASP A 85 -8.60 -15.98 10.88
C ASP A 85 -9.70 -15.34 10.01
N ARG A 86 -9.44 -14.13 9.48
CA ARG A 86 -10.36 -13.38 8.62
C ARG A 86 -10.03 -13.48 7.13
N LEU A 87 -8.97 -14.19 6.75
CA LEU A 87 -8.46 -14.22 5.38
C LEU A 87 -9.52 -14.72 4.40
N GLY A 88 -10.22 -15.81 4.73
CA GLY A 88 -11.27 -16.36 3.87
C GLY A 88 -12.38 -15.35 3.58
N LYS A 89 -12.79 -14.59 4.61
CA LYS A 89 -13.79 -13.52 4.47
C LYS A 89 -13.28 -12.38 3.59
N ILE A 90 -12.06 -11.88 3.85
CA ILE A 90 -11.46 -10.76 3.08
C ILE A 90 -11.28 -11.15 1.61
N VAL A 91 -10.83 -12.38 1.34
CA VAL A 91 -10.68 -12.89 -0.02
C VAL A 91 -12.04 -13.08 -0.69
N GLY A 92 -13.06 -13.51 0.05
CA GLY A 92 -14.45 -13.57 -0.42
C GLY A 92 -14.97 -12.21 -0.87
N GLU A 93 -14.87 -11.21 0.01
CA GLU A 93 -15.25 -9.81 -0.29
C GLU A 93 -14.50 -9.27 -1.54
N LEU A 94 -13.20 -9.57 -1.65
CA LEU A 94 -12.41 -9.18 -2.82
C LEU A 94 -12.89 -9.86 -4.11
N ARG A 95 -13.25 -11.15 -4.06
CA ARG A 95 -13.77 -11.88 -5.22
C ARG A 95 -15.12 -11.37 -5.66
N GLU A 96 -16.02 -11.09 -4.72
CA GLU A 96 -17.33 -10.49 -5.00
C GLU A 96 -17.16 -9.11 -5.66
N SER A 97 -16.32 -8.25 -5.08
CA SER A 97 -16.02 -6.93 -5.65
C SER A 97 -15.39 -7.03 -7.04
N ALA A 98 -14.52 -8.02 -7.28
CA ALA A 98 -13.93 -8.26 -8.60
C ALA A 98 -14.97 -8.78 -9.62
N GLY A 99 -15.91 -9.64 -9.19
CA GLY A 99 -17.01 -10.14 -10.01
C GLY A 99 -18.00 -9.05 -10.43
N ALA A 100 -18.27 -8.08 -9.54
CA ALA A 100 -19.09 -6.92 -9.86
C ALA A 100 -18.40 -5.91 -10.81
N ASN A 101 -17.06 -5.97 -10.95
CA ASN A 101 -16.32 -5.02 -11.76
C ASN A 101 -16.39 -5.38 -13.26
N GLU A 102 -17.28 -4.71 -14.00
CA GLU A 102 -17.43 -4.91 -15.44
C GLU A 102 -16.14 -4.67 -16.25
N ARG A 103 -15.35 -3.67 -15.85
CA ARG A 103 -14.12 -3.30 -16.57
C ARG A 103 -13.09 -4.42 -16.46
N LEU A 104 -12.90 -4.94 -15.26
CA LEU A 104 -12.03 -6.09 -15.00
C LEU A 104 -12.45 -7.31 -15.82
N ARG A 105 -13.76 -7.64 -15.83
CA ARG A 105 -14.30 -8.77 -16.58
C ARG A 105 -14.07 -8.63 -18.07
N LYS A 106 -14.30 -7.44 -18.64
CA LYS A 106 -14.07 -7.18 -20.07
C LYS A 106 -12.60 -7.31 -20.43
N THR A 107 -11.70 -6.77 -19.59
CA THR A 107 -10.24 -6.78 -19.86
C THR A 107 -9.63 -8.18 -19.78
N TYR A 108 -10.10 -9.02 -18.87
CA TYR A 108 -9.49 -10.32 -18.59
C TYR A 108 -10.35 -11.53 -18.97
N LYS A 109 -11.41 -11.32 -19.75
CA LYS A 109 -12.36 -12.36 -20.18
C LYS A 109 -11.68 -13.59 -20.80
N ASP A 110 -10.61 -13.37 -21.55
CA ASP A 110 -9.90 -14.43 -22.28
C ASP A 110 -8.90 -15.20 -21.40
N TYR A 111 -8.62 -14.71 -20.19
CA TYR A 111 -7.61 -15.25 -19.29
C TYR A 111 -8.18 -15.93 -18.05
N TYR A 112 -9.39 -15.52 -17.61
CA TYR A 112 -9.99 -16.01 -16.38
C TYR A 112 -11.48 -16.24 -16.52
N GLU A 113 -11.95 -17.34 -15.93
CA GLU A 113 -13.37 -17.57 -15.71
C GLU A 113 -13.82 -16.79 -14.46
N PHE A 114 -14.72 -15.84 -14.66
CA PHE A 114 -15.30 -15.09 -13.57
C PHE A 114 -16.57 -15.80 -13.07
N PRO A 115 -16.79 -15.86 -11.75
CA PRO A 115 -18.05 -16.37 -11.22
C PRO A 115 -19.25 -15.58 -11.78
N PRO A 116 -20.40 -16.22 -12.01
CA PRO A 116 -21.59 -15.54 -12.47
C PRO A 116 -22.00 -14.45 -11.46
N VAL A 117 -22.46 -13.32 -11.99
CA VAL A 117 -23.03 -12.24 -11.17
C VAL A 117 -24.50 -12.60 -10.96
N GLU A 118 -24.88 -12.92 -9.73
CA GLU A 118 -26.29 -13.01 -9.32
C GLU A 118 -26.93 -11.62 -9.26
#